data_AF-A0A9W6PHS6-F1
#
_entry.id   AF-A0A9W6PHS6-F1
#
_cell.length_a   1.000
_cell.length_b   1.000
_cell.length_c   1.000
_cell.angle_alpha   90.00
_cell.angle_beta   90.00
_cell.angle_gamma   90.00
#
_symmetry.space_group_name_H-M   'P 1'
#
loop_
_entity.id
_entity.type
_entity.pdbx_description
1 polymer ?
#
loop_
_entity_poly.entity_id
_entity_poly.type
_entity_poly.pdbx_seq_one_letter_code
_entity_poly.pdbx_strand_id
1 'polypeptide(L)'
;MTRVQLADAEWEFIEPYLPVGEYGPYPERLRRQFEGVIWRFRTGGQWREVPGGFGAWSTVHNRFRQWRDARVFEALLEGAIAEAAKRGEVDLSLVSVDSTTVRAHHDAAGMHLDPDTLADLEKAAEEAEKARQKGAARRDKTGRASQATRSGTSGDVSAADAGSG
;
A
#
# COMPACT_ATOMS: atom_id res chain seq x y z
N MET A 1 11.23 -9.67 -23.06
CA MET A 1 11.01 -11.11 -23.34
C MET A 1 10.28 -11.74 -22.16
N THR A 2 8.96 -11.76 -22.18
CA THR A 2 8.13 -12.33 -21.10
C THR A 2 7.55 -13.65 -21.59
N ARG A 3 8.42 -14.66 -21.66
CA ARG A 3 8.06 -16.03 -22.03
C ARG A 3 7.94 -16.86 -20.75
N VAL A 4 6.92 -16.56 -19.96
CA VAL A 4 6.48 -17.44 -18.87
C VAL A 4 5.03 -17.71 -19.18
N GLN A 5 4.83 -18.74 -19.98
CA GLN A 5 3.51 -19.29 -20.26
C GLN A 5 3.48 -20.60 -19.51
N LEU A 6 2.42 -20.81 -18.73
CA LEU A 6 2.17 -22.12 -18.15
C LEU A 6 2.03 -23.12 -19.30
N ALA A 7 2.55 -24.33 -19.15
CA ALA A 7 2.18 -25.42 -20.05
C ALA A 7 0.70 -25.76 -19.85
N ASP A 8 0.06 -26.35 -20.86
CA ASP A 8 -1.37 -26.68 -20.77
C ASP A 8 -1.65 -27.66 -19.64
N ALA A 9 -0.76 -28.62 -19.39
CA ALA A 9 -0.88 -29.55 -18.27
C ALA A 9 -0.75 -28.87 -16.89
N GLU A 10 0.12 -27.86 -16.77
CA GLU A 10 0.23 -27.07 -15.54
C GLU A 10 -1.05 -26.24 -15.33
N TRP A 11 -1.59 -25.67 -16.41
CA TRP A 11 -2.84 -24.94 -16.36
C TRP A 11 -4.03 -25.83 -15.99
N GLU A 12 -4.13 -27.02 -16.56
CA GLU A 12 -5.18 -28.01 -16.24
C GLU A 12 -5.16 -28.41 -14.76
N PHE A 13 -3.96 -28.49 -14.17
CA PHE A 13 -3.82 -28.69 -12.73
C PHE A 13 -4.26 -27.47 -11.90
N ILE A 14 -3.93 -26.25 -12.35
CA ILE A 14 -4.16 -25.01 -11.59
C ILE A 14 -5.62 -24.53 -11.67
N GLU A 15 -6.24 -24.60 -12.85
CA GLU A 15 -7.55 -24.02 -13.15
C GLU A 15 -8.65 -24.40 -12.13
N PRO A 16 -8.78 -25.66 -11.68
CA PRO A 16 -9.80 -26.06 -10.72
C PRO A 16 -9.73 -25.36 -9.36
N TYR A 17 -8.56 -24.84 -8.98
CA TYR A 17 -8.38 -24.13 -7.71
C TYR A 17 -8.79 -22.66 -7.79
N LEU A 18 -8.99 -22.13 -8.99
CA LEU A 18 -9.30 -20.72 -9.18
C LEU A 18 -10.81 -20.51 -9.06
N PRO A 19 -11.30 -19.69 -8.11
CA PRO A 19 -12.72 -19.42 -7.99
C PRO A 19 -13.23 -18.70 -9.24
N VAL A 20 -14.20 -19.34 -9.91
CA VAL A 20 -14.92 -18.79 -11.06
C VAL A 20 -16.34 -18.44 -10.61
N GLY A 21 -16.76 -17.19 -10.81
CA GLY A 21 -18.20 -16.85 -10.79
C GLY A 21 -18.78 -16.13 -9.57
N GLU A 22 -18.01 -15.78 -8.53
CA GLU A 22 -18.58 -15.02 -7.40
C GLU A 22 -18.70 -13.51 -7.70
N TYR A 23 -17.84 -12.96 -8.57
CA TYR A 23 -17.91 -11.56 -9.04
C TYR A 23 -17.48 -11.42 -10.52
N GLY A 24 -18.46 -11.12 -11.38
CA GLY A 24 -18.27 -10.66 -12.77
C GLY A 24 -17.90 -11.75 -13.81
N PRO A 25 -18.06 -11.46 -15.12
CA PRO A 25 -17.91 -12.46 -16.17
C PRO A 25 -16.43 -12.83 -16.35
N TYR A 26 -16.03 -14.08 -16.09
CA TYR A 26 -14.62 -14.48 -16.23
C TYR A 26 -14.39 -15.97 -16.55
N PRO A 27 -14.18 -16.30 -17.84
CA PRO A 27 -13.32 -17.45 -18.20
C PRO A 27 -12.10 -17.07 -19.07
N GLU A 28 -12.27 -16.19 -20.07
CA GLU A 28 -11.35 -16.10 -21.23
C GLU A 28 -9.94 -15.53 -20.95
N ARG A 29 -9.74 -14.85 -19.82
CA ARG A 29 -8.44 -14.22 -19.48
C ARG A 29 -7.84 -14.77 -18.19
N LEU A 30 -8.46 -15.77 -17.57
CA LEU A 30 -8.07 -16.26 -16.25
C LEU A 30 -6.61 -16.75 -16.23
N ARG A 31 -6.23 -17.56 -17.22
CA ARG A 31 -4.84 -18.02 -17.41
C ARG A 31 -3.84 -16.89 -17.53
N ARG A 32 -4.11 -15.91 -18.40
CA ARG A 32 -3.23 -14.74 -18.61
C ARG A 32 -3.04 -13.94 -17.33
N GLN A 33 -4.09 -13.81 -16.52
CA GLN A 33 -3.98 -13.11 -15.24
C GLN A 33 -3.15 -13.88 -14.25
N PHE A 34 -3.35 -15.20 -14.16
CA PHE A 34 -2.54 -16.06 -13.30
C PHE A 34 -1.06 -16.04 -13.72
N GLU A 35 -0.77 -16.12 -15.02
CA GLU A 35 0.59 -15.94 -15.56
C GLU A 35 1.18 -14.57 -15.21
N GLY A 36 0.36 -13.51 -15.18
CA GLY A 36 0.77 -12.19 -14.71
C GLY A 36 1.15 -12.16 -13.22
N VAL A 37 0.44 -12.92 -12.39
CA VAL A 37 0.77 -13.10 -10.97
C VAL A 37 2.09 -13.89 -10.83
N ILE A 38 2.27 -14.98 -11.57
CA ILE A 38 3.53 -15.74 -11.59
C ILE A 38 4.69 -14.82 -12.00
N TRP A 39 4.52 -14.03 -13.06
CA TRP A 39 5.53 -13.09 -13.51
C TRP A 39 5.95 -12.13 -12.39
N ARG A 40 4.99 -11.58 -11.63
CA ARG A 40 5.24 -10.65 -10.52
C ARG A 40 6.09 -11.28 -9.42
N PHE A 41 5.82 -12.52 -9.04
CA PHE A 41 6.57 -13.20 -7.98
C PHE A 41 7.92 -13.73 -8.44
N ARG A 42 8.00 -14.21 -9.69
CA ARG A 42 9.26 -14.69 -10.26
C ARG A 42 10.28 -13.58 -10.48
N THR A 43 9.82 -12.40 -10.90
CA THR A 43 10.71 -11.26 -11.22
C THR A 43 10.96 -10.33 -10.05
N GLY A 44 10.08 -10.31 -9.04
CA GLY A 44 10.11 -9.33 -7.97
C GLY A 44 9.75 -7.90 -8.40
N GLY A 45 9.38 -7.67 -9.67
CA GLY A 45 9.09 -6.35 -10.23
C GLY A 45 7.88 -5.67 -9.59
N GLN A 46 7.68 -4.38 -9.85
CA GLN A 46 6.53 -3.68 -9.26
C GLN A 46 5.21 -4.12 -9.93
N TRP A 47 4.09 -4.04 -9.23
CA TRP A 47 2.78 -4.34 -9.84
C TRP A 47 2.51 -3.47 -11.07
N ARG A 48 2.92 -2.19 -11.05
CA ARG A 48 2.74 -1.26 -12.18
C ARG A 48 3.58 -1.62 -13.42
N GLU A 49 4.58 -2.47 -13.26
CA GLU A 49 5.48 -2.93 -14.33
C GLU A 49 4.99 -4.24 -14.97
N VAL A 50 3.87 -4.81 -14.48
CA VAL A 50 3.28 -6.02 -15.06
C VAL A 50 3.03 -5.78 -16.56
N PRO A 51 3.59 -6.63 -17.45
CA PRO A 51 3.41 -6.48 -18.89
C PRO A 51 1.93 -6.50 -19.28
N GLY A 52 1.54 -5.56 -20.15
CA GLY A 52 0.14 -5.43 -20.60
C GLY A 52 -0.45 -6.67 -21.28
N GLY A 53 0.39 -7.60 -21.75
CA GLY A 53 -0.04 -8.90 -22.28
C GLY A 53 -0.82 -9.76 -21.28
N PHE A 54 -0.59 -9.59 -19.98
CA PHE A 54 -1.33 -10.27 -18.91
C PHE A 54 -2.65 -9.57 -18.55
N GLY A 55 -2.87 -8.36 -19.07
CA GLY A 55 -4.00 -7.48 -18.74
C GLY A 55 -3.57 -6.23 -17.96
N ALA A 56 -4.55 -5.42 -17.60
CA ALA A 56 -4.29 -4.22 -16.79
C ALA A 56 -3.74 -4.63 -15.42
N TRP A 57 -2.65 -3.99 -14.99
CA TRP A 57 -1.97 -4.34 -13.75
C TRP A 57 -2.89 -4.32 -12.52
N SER A 58 -3.86 -3.39 -12.48
CA SER A 58 -4.82 -3.26 -11.39
C SER A 58 -5.75 -4.48 -11.33
N THR A 59 -6.16 -5.01 -12.48
CA THR A 59 -6.97 -6.22 -12.56
C THR A 59 -6.20 -7.46 -12.12
N VAL A 60 -4.95 -7.61 -12.58
CA VAL A 60 -4.07 -8.72 -12.16
C VAL A 60 -3.84 -8.68 -10.64
N HIS A 61 -3.58 -7.49 -10.10
CA HIS A 61 -3.41 -7.32 -8.66
C HIS A 61 -4.69 -7.62 -7.87
N ASN A 62 -5.84 -7.15 -8.33
CA ASN A 62 -7.13 -7.44 -7.67
C ASN A 62 -7.44 -8.95 -7.67
N ARG A 63 -7.14 -9.65 -8.77
CA ARG A 63 -7.29 -11.11 -8.84
C ARG A 63 -6.35 -11.83 -7.91
N PHE A 64 -5.07 -11.44 -7.86
CA PHE A 64 -4.14 -11.96 -6.86
C PHE A 64 -4.69 -11.80 -5.44
N ARG A 65 -5.21 -10.62 -5.09
CA ARG A 65 -5.79 -10.37 -3.77
C ARG A 65 -6.98 -11.30 -3.48
N GLN A 66 -7.91 -11.44 -4.41
CA GLN A 66 -9.05 -12.34 -4.27
C GLN A 66 -8.59 -13.79 -4.06
N TRP A 67 -7.65 -14.28 -4.86
CA TRP A 67 -7.12 -15.65 -4.73
C TRP A 67 -6.35 -15.87 -3.44
N ARG A 68 -5.57 -14.87 -3.00
CA ARG A 68 -4.89 -14.90 -1.70
C ARG A 68 -5.90 -15.00 -0.57
N ASP A 69 -6.91 -14.14 -0.58
CA ASP A 69 -7.92 -14.07 0.49
C ASP A 69 -8.80 -15.34 0.50
N ALA A 70 -9.02 -15.95 -0.67
CA ALA A 70 -9.68 -17.25 -0.84
C ALA A 70 -8.75 -18.47 -0.63
N ARG A 71 -7.51 -18.28 -0.13
CA ARG A 71 -6.54 -19.36 0.16
C ARG A 71 -6.16 -20.25 -1.03
N VAL A 72 -6.33 -19.76 -2.27
CA VAL A 72 -6.04 -20.51 -3.50
C VAL A 72 -4.61 -21.02 -3.56
N PHE A 73 -3.63 -20.19 -3.17
CA PHE A 73 -2.21 -20.57 -3.23
C PHE A 73 -1.83 -21.64 -2.19
N GLU A 74 -2.51 -21.65 -1.05
CA GLU A 74 -2.34 -22.68 -0.01
C GLU A 74 -2.88 -24.02 -0.53
N ALA A 75 -4.11 -24.03 -1.05
CA ALA A 75 -4.72 -25.22 -1.64
C ALA A 75 -3.93 -25.75 -2.86
N LEU A 76 -3.39 -24.86 -3.70
CA LEU A 76 -2.53 -25.23 -4.82
C LEU A 76 -1.23 -25.91 -4.37
N LEU A 77 -0.59 -25.38 -3.32
CA LEU A 77 0.63 -25.97 -2.77
C LEU A 77 0.35 -27.36 -2.20
N GLU A 78 -0.70 -27.51 -1.40
CA GLU A 78 -1.13 -28.80 -0.85
C GLU A 78 -1.44 -29.81 -1.95
N GLY A 79 -2.18 -29.37 -2.98
CA GLY A 79 -2.48 -30.19 -4.15
C GLY A 79 -1.23 -30.66 -4.90
N ALA A 80 -0.27 -29.75 -5.10
CA ALA A 80 0.97 -30.05 -5.81
C ALA A 80 1.82 -31.07 -5.03
N ILE A 81 1.90 -30.91 -3.70
CA ILE A 81 2.57 -31.88 -2.81
C ILE A 81 1.86 -33.23 -2.88
N ALA A 82 0.54 -33.27 -2.82
CA ALA A 82 -0.23 -34.51 -2.89
C ALA A 82 -0.04 -35.25 -4.23
N GLU A 83 -0.03 -34.53 -5.35
CA GLU A 83 0.25 -35.11 -6.68
C GLU A 83 1.68 -35.64 -6.80
N ALA A 84 2.66 -34.88 -6.32
CA ALA A 84 4.05 -35.33 -6.31
C ALA A 84 4.22 -36.57 -5.40
N ALA A 85 3.53 -36.63 -4.26
CA ALA A 85 3.56 -37.78 -3.36
C ALA A 85 2.96 -39.04 -4.01
N LYS A 86 1.85 -38.90 -4.74
CA LYS A 86 1.26 -40.01 -5.52
C LYS A 86 2.23 -40.57 -6.57
N ARG A 87 3.10 -39.72 -7.11
CA ARG A 87 4.14 -40.09 -8.09
C ARG A 87 5.42 -40.62 -7.44
N GLY A 88 5.52 -40.58 -6.12
CA GLY A 88 6.74 -40.95 -5.39
C GLY A 88 7.88 -39.94 -5.57
N GLU A 89 7.57 -38.70 -5.94
CA GLU A 89 8.55 -37.63 -6.20
C GLU A 89 8.89 -36.82 -4.94
N VAL A 90 8.15 -36.98 -3.85
CA VAL A 90 8.38 -36.35 -2.54
C VAL A 90 8.26 -37.35 -1.41
N ASP A 91 9.17 -37.23 -0.45
CA ASP A 91 9.17 -37.97 0.81
C ASP A 91 8.45 -37.16 1.89
N LEU A 92 7.24 -37.59 2.25
CA LEU A 92 6.43 -36.93 3.28
C LEU A 92 6.90 -37.22 4.72
N SER A 93 7.90 -38.09 4.91
CA SER A 93 8.53 -38.30 6.21
C SER A 93 9.55 -37.21 6.55
N LEU A 94 9.98 -36.44 5.56
CA LEU A 94 10.94 -35.35 5.71
C LEU A 94 10.21 -34.00 5.74
N VAL A 95 10.38 -33.24 6.82
CA VAL A 95 9.85 -31.87 6.95
C VAL A 95 11.02 -30.89 7.04
N SER A 96 11.07 -29.95 6.10
CA SER A 96 12.01 -28.82 6.15
C SER A 96 11.30 -27.62 6.78
N VAL A 97 11.86 -27.07 7.85
CA VAL A 97 11.36 -25.86 8.52
C VAL A 97 12.38 -24.75 8.32
N ASP A 98 12.02 -23.70 7.60
CA ASP A 98 12.80 -22.47 7.52
C ASP A 98 12.22 -21.37 8.42
N SER A 99 13.09 -20.46 8.85
CA SER A 99 12.68 -19.26 9.58
C SER A 99 13.56 -18.09 9.15
N THR A 100 12.99 -16.89 9.14
CA THR A 100 13.74 -15.66 8.89
C THR A 100 13.66 -14.76 10.11
N THR A 101 14.80 -14.34 10.64
CA THR A 101 14.87 -13.34 11.71
C THR A 101 15.27 -12.00 11.11
N VAL A 102 14.42 -10.97 11.28
CA VAL A 102 14.75 -9.59 10.94
C VAL A 102 14.95 -8.82 12.23
N ARG A 103 16.11 -8.17 12.38
CA ARG A 103 16.36 -7.30 13.52
C ARG A 103 15.44 -6.07 13.42
N ALA A 104 14.66 -5.82 14.47
CA ALA A 104 13.90 -4.60 14.58
C ALA A 104 14.84 -3.38 14.67
N HIS A 105 14.44 -2.25 14.08
CA HIS A 105 15.11 -0.97 14.34
C HIS A 105 15.09 -0.68 15.85
N HIS A 106 16.09 0.01 16.38
CA HIS A 106 16.21 0.27 17.82
C HIS A 106 14.95 0.96 18.39
N ASP A 107 14.31 1.83 17.61
CA ASP A 107 13.04 2.49 18.01
C ASP A 107 11.89 1.50 18.25
N ALA A 108 11.82 0.42 17.48
CA ALA A 108 10.81 -0.62 17.65
C ALA A 108 11.21 -1.68 18.69
N ALA A 109 12.51 -1.81 18.96
CA ALA A 109 13.07 -2.79 19.89
C ALA A 109 13.09 -2.32 21.36
N GLY A 110 12.64 -1.10 21.65
CA GLY A 110 12.71 -0.52 22.99
C GLY A 110 14.12 -0.06 23.34
N MET A 111 14.65 0.88 22.54
CA MET A 111 16.00 1.42 22.68
C MET A 111 16.32 1.79 24.13
N HIS A 112 17.31 1.12 24.73
CA HIS A 112 17.84 1.46 26.05
C HIS A 112 18.81 2.62 25.90
N LEU A 113 18.36 3.82 26.27
CA LEU A 113 19.19 5.01 26.37
C LEU A 113 19.74 5.14 27.79
N ASP A 114 20.98 5.60 27.92
CA ASP A 114 21.53 5.99 29.22
C ASP A 114 20.70 7.15 29.80
N PRO A 115 20.48 7.21 31.14
CA PRO A 115 19.68 8.27 31.76
C PRO A 115 20.11 9.70 31.36
N ASP A 116 21.40 9.94 31.18
CA ASP A 116 21.91 11.26 30.81
C ASP A 116 21.52 11.60 29.36
N THR A 117 21.60 10.61 28.46
CA THR A 117 21.18 10.77 27.07
C THR A 117 19.67 10.97 26.94
N LEU A 118 18.87 10.29 27.76
CA LEU A 118 17.43 10.47 27.80
C LEU A 118 17.07 11.89 28.27
N ALA A 119 17.71 12.36 29.34
CA ALA A 119 17.49 13.70 29.87
C ALA A 119 17.87 14.80 28.85
N ASP A 120 18.98 14.63 28.13
CA ASP A 120 19.40 15.54 27.07
C ASP A 120 18.38 15.60 25.92
N LEU A 121 17.83 14.45 25.52
CA LEU A 121 16.81 14.35 24.48
C LEU A 121 15.47 14.97 24.91
N GLU A 122 15.04 14.73 26.15
CA GLU A 122 13.83 15.34 26.73
C GLU A 122 13.95 16.86 26.77
N LYS A 123 15.09 17.38 27.25
CA LYS A 123 15.38 18.80 27.26
C LYS A 123 15.37 19.40 25.86
N ALA A 124 16.01 18.74 24.89
CA ALA A 124 16.00 19.17 23.50
C ALA A 124 14.58 19.19 22.89
N ALA A 125 13.74 18.21 23.24
CA ALA A 125 12.35 18.15 22.80
C ALA A 125 11.51 19.29 23.39
N GLU A 126 11.68 19.59 24.68
CA GLU A 126 11.01 20.74 25.31
C GLU A 126 11.43 22.07 24.68
N GLU A 127 12.71 22.26 24.41
CA GLU A 127 13.24 23.47 23.77
C GLU A 127 12.69 23.62 22.35
N ALA A 128 12.61 22.52 21.59
CA ALA A 128 12.02 22.50 20.26
C ALA A 128 10.52 22.85 20.29
N GLU A 129 9.78 22.35 21.27
CA GLU A 129 8.34 22.63 21.42
C GLU A 129 8.09 24.07 21.85
N LYS A 130 8.87 24.59 22.82
CA LYS A 130 8.85 26.01 23.20
C LYS A 130 9.17 26.91 22.00
N ALA A 131 10.12 26.53 21.16
CA ALA A 131 10.45 27.25 19.93
C ALA A 131 9.31 27.24 18.91
N ARG A 132 8.63 26.10 18.73
CA ARG A 132 7.43 25.98 17.86
C ARG A 132 6.29 26.86 18.34
N GLN A 133 5.98 26.84 19.63
CA GLN A 133 4.92 27.67 20.22
C GLN A 133 5.24 29.17 20.12
N LYS A 134 6.50 29.55 20.37
CA LYS A 134 6.97 30.93 20.17
C LYS A 134 6.86 31.37 18.71
N GLY A 135 7.19 30.49 17.77
CA GLY A 135 7.04 30.72 16.33
C GLY A 135 5.56 30.92 15.92
N ALA A 136 4.67 30.08 16.44
CA ALA A 136 3.22 30.20 16.21
C ALA A 136 2.64 31.50 16.78
N ALA A 137 2.99 31.84 18.02
CA ALA A 137 2.56 33.08 18.67
C ALA A 137 3.09 34.35 17.97
N ARG A 138 4.30 34.27 17.39
CA ARG A 138 4.86 35.37 16.58
C ARG A 138 4.08 35.55 15.27
N ARG A 139 3.71 34.46 14.58
CA ARG A 139 2.88 34.50 13.36
C ARG A 139 1.51 35.13 13.60
N ASP A 140 0.86 34.79 14.71
CA ASP A 140 -0.46 35.33 15.07
C ASP A 140 -0.42 36.84 15.35
N LYS A 141 0.63 37.31 16.06
CA LYS A 141 0.87 38.75 16.28
C LYS A 141 1.12 39.52 14.98
N THR A 142 1.86 38.94 14.03
CA THR A 142 2.10 39.57 12.72
C THR A 142 0.82 39.64 11.87
N GLY A 143 -0.03 38.61 11.92
CA GLY A 143 -1.34 38.60 11.24
C GLY A 143 -2.33 39.62 11.81
N ARG A 144 -2.36 39.78 13.14
CA ARG A 144 -3.24 40.75 13.84
C ARG A 144 -2.82 42.21 13.58
N ALA A 145 -1.52 42.49 13.46
CA ALA A 145 -1.03 43.83 13.13
C ALA A 145 -1.42 44.27 11.70
N SER A 146 -1.48 43.34 10.74
CA SER A 146 -1.93 43.62 9.36
C SER A 146 -3.45 43.82 9.21
N GLN A 147 -4.25 43.44 10.22
CA GLN A 147 -5.71 43.59 10.19
C GLN A 147 -6.19 44.88 10.88
N ALA A 148 -5.38 45.48 11.77
CA ALA A 148 -5.73 46.69 12.51
C ALA A 148 -5.63 48.00 11.69
N THR A 149 -5.07 47.98 10.47
CA THR A 149 -4.91 49.19 9.63
C THR A 149 -6.01 49.38 8.57
N ARG A 150 -7.12 48.63 8.62
CA ARG A 150 -8.26 48.77 7.69
C ARG A 150 -9.61 48.92 8.41
N SER A 151 -9.86 50.08 9.01
CA SER A 151 -11.23 50.56 9.26
C SER A 151 -11.26 52.07 9.48
N GLY A 152 -11.39 52.82 8.39
CA GLY A 152 -11.66 54.27 8.39
C GLY A 152 -12.92 54.55 7.58
N THR A 153 -14.02 54.76 8.31
CA THR A 153 -15.31 55.41 8.02
C THR A 153 -15.54 56.01 6.62
N SER A 154 -16.59 55.56 5.91
CA SER A 154 -17.30 56.39 4.91
C SER A 154 -18.68 56.75 5.44
N GLY A 155 -18.84 58.01 5.81
CA GLY A 155 -20.12 58.62 6.14
C GLY A 155 -20.91 58.96 4.88
N ASP A 156 -22.21 58.76 5.00
CA ASP A 156 -23.30 59.05 4.07
C ASP A 156 -23.40 60.56 3.76
N VAL A 157 -23.67 60.93 2.49
CA VAL A 157 -24.29 62.22 2.16
C VAL A 157 -25.27 62.02 1.00
N SER A 158 -26.54 62.22 1.33
CA SER A 158 -27.69 62.31 0.43
C SER A 158 -27.83 63.71 -0.18
N ALA A 159 -28.20 63.82 -1.46
CA ALA A 159 -28.86 65.01 -2.05
C ALA A 159 -29.55 64.71 -3.39
N ALA A 160 -30.89 64.72 -3.33
CA ALA A 160 -31.91 65.26 -4.24
C ALA A 160 -31.65 65.58 -5.74
N ASP A 161 -32.59 65.06 -6.55
CA ASP A 161 -33.51 65.74 -7.50
C ASP A 161 -33.01 66.29 -8.87
N ALA A 162 -33.62 65.78 -9.96
CA ALA A 162 -34.28 66.53 -11.03
C ALA A 162 -34.73 65.59 -12.17
N GLY A 163 -36.00 65.70 -12.58
CA GLY A 163 -36.62 64.85 -13.61
C GLY A 163 -36.56 65.37 -15.05
N SER A 164 -37.09 64.56 -15.98
CA SER A 164 -37.88 64.91 -17.18
C SER A 164 -38.06 63.67 -18.05
N GLY A 165 -39.31 63.42 -18.48
CA GLY A 165 -39.68 62.39 -19.44
C GLY A 165 -40.99 61.68 -19.10
#